data_AF-A0A7X7NVP3-F1
#
_entry.id   AF-A0A7X7NVP3-F1
#
_cell.length_a   1.000
_cell.length_b   1.000
_cell.length_c   1.000
_cell.angle_alpha   90.00
_cell.angle_beta   90.00
_cell.angle_gamma   90.00
#
_symmetry.space_group_name_H-M   'P 1'
#
loop_
_entity.id
_entity.type
_entity.pdbx_description
1 polymer ?
#
loop_
_entity_poly.entity_id
_entity_poly.type
_entity_poly.pdbx_seq_one_letter_code
_entity_poly.pdbx_strand_id
1 'polypeptide(L)'
;FGQKVYKKYNFGGIRKEALQGYPSIRQTIPMLVDYQDKTLMEALVKLISTTDDSVLLKRSGSFEQMEEIKYRFKCLNLDNVDEITKLNNYCIENNLSFGGSADILITSIYLKKLQEIFSFIEL
;
A
#
# COMPACT_ATOMS: atom_id res chain seq x y z
N PHE A 1 -3.83 -10.93 14.49
CA PHE A 1 -2.40 -10.67 14.32
C PHE A 1 -2.07 -9.20 14.58
N GLY A 2 -2.68 -8.24 13.86
CA GLY A 2 -2.44 -6.80 14.04
C GLY A 2 -2.42 -6.29 15.49
N GLN A 3 -3.42 -6.63 16.32
CA GLN A 3 -3.39 -6.24 17.76
C GLN A 3 -2.20 -6.79 18.54
N LYS A 4 -1.71 -8.00 18.22
CA LYS A 4 -0.57 -8.62 18.89
C LYS A 4 0.73 -7.89 18.53
N VAL A 5 0.91 -7.57 17.24
CA VAL A 5 2.12 -6.86 16.75
C VAL A 5 2.12 -5.40 17.21
N TYR A 6 0.96 -4.73 17.23
CA TYR A 6 0.83 -3.39 17.78
C TYR A 6 1.29 -3.33 19.24
N LYS A 7 0.82 -4.26 20.09
CA LYS A 7 1.23 -4.32 21.50
C LYS A 7 2.72 -4.65 21.69
N LYS A 8 3.30 -5.46 20.80
CA LYS A 8 4.67 -5.97 20.94
C LYS A 8 5.74 -5.07 20.30
N TYR A 9 5.42 -4.42 19.19
CA TYR A 9 6.38 -3.72 18.32
C TYR A 9 5.92 -2.31 17.92
N ASN A 10 4.79 -1.82 18.45
CA ASN A 10 4.16 -0.55 18.03
C ASN A 10 3.86 -0.46 16.52
N PHE A 11 3.78 -1.60 15.85
CA PHE A 11 3.45 -1.71 14.44
C PHE A 11 1.93 -1.60 14.27
N GLY A 12 1.45 -0.40 13.95
CA GLY A 12 0.02 -0.09 13.98
C GLY A 12 -0.72 -0.25 12.67
N GLY A 13 -0.03 -0.33 11.53
CA GLY A 13 -0.63 -0.40 10.20
C GLY A 13 -1.81 0.54 10.02
N ILE A 14 -2.92 0.05 9.44
CA ILE A 14 -4.11 0.86 9.17
C ILE A 14 -4.71 1.53 10.41
N ARG A 15 -4.51 0.97 11.61
CA ARG A 15 -4.97 1.59 12.87
C ARG A 15 -4.17 2.85 13.18
N LYS A 16 -2.85 2.81 12.98
CA LYS A 16 -1.98 3.98 13.18
C LYS A 16 -2.26 5.05 12.13
N GLU A 17 -2.49 4.65 10.88
CA GLU A 17 -2.98 5.56 9.84
C GLU A 17 -4.24 6.30 10.32
N ALA A 18 -5.27 5.58 10.78
CA ALA A 18 -6.50 6.19 11.27
C ALA A 18 -6.27 7.17 12.45
N LEU A 19 -5.44 6.79 13.42
CA LEU A 19 -5.08 7.66 14.56
C LEU A 19 -4.32 8.93 14.14
N GLN A 20 -3.57 8.87 13.04
CA GLN A 20 -2.81 10.00 12.48
C GLN A 20 -3.60 10.77 11.40
N GLY A 21 -4.89 10.44 11.21
CA GLY A 21 -5.74 11.05 10.21
C GLY A 21 -5.43 10.63 8.77
N TYR A 22 -4.91 9.43 8.55
CA TYR A 22 -4.60 8.83 7.25
C TYR A 22 -3.57 9.61 6.40
N PRO A 23 -2.33 9.83 6.90
CA PRO A 23 -1.29 10.50 6.14
C PRO A 23 -0.97 9.83 4.80
N SER A 24 -1.03 8.50 4.72
CA SER A 24 -0.75 7.78 3.46
C SER A 24 -1.83 8.05 2.42
N ILE A 25 -3.10 8.10 2.82
CA ILE A 25 -4.22 8.46 1.93
C ILE A 25 -4.04 9.88 1.37
N ARG A 26 -3.72 10.86 2.24
CA ARG A 26 -3.48 12.25 1.79
C ARG A 26 -2.34 12.36 0.77
N GLN A 27 -1.31 11.51 0.90
CA GLN A 27 -0.21 11.47 -0.06
C GLN A 27 -0.57 10.73 -1.36
N THR A 28 -1.47 9.75 -1.30
CA THR A 28 -1.92 8.97 -2.46
C THR A 28 -2.93 9.72 -3.32
N ILE A 29 -3.85 10.50 -2.72
CA ILE A 29 -4.91 11.22 -3.46
C ILE A 29 -4.36 12.05 -4.64
N PRO A 30 -3.28 12.85 -4.49
CA PRO A 30 -2.69 13.60 -5.60
C PRO A 30 -2.09 12.74 -6.71
N MET A 31 -1.72 11.49 -6.42
CA MET A 31 -1.20 10.55 -7.43
C MET A 31 -2.31 10.00 -8.34
N LEU A 32 -3.57 10.02 -7.88
CA LEU A 32 -4.74 9.53 -8.61
C LEU A 32 -5.22 10.60 -9.62
N VAL A 33 -4.41 10.84 -10.66
CA VAL A 33 -4.74 11.77 -11.76
C VAL A 33 -5.84 11.21 -12.67
N ASP A 34 -5.95 9.89 -12.73
CA ASP A 34 -7.00 9.12 -13.35
C ASP A 34 -7.18 7.79 -12.59
N TYR A 35 -8.02 6.91 -13.13
CA TYR A 35 -8.28 5.57 -12.57
C TYR A 35 -7.83 4.45 -13.50
N GLN A 36 -6.83 4.70 -14.36
CA GLN A 36 -6.26 3.69 -15.26
C GLN A 36 -5.31 2.77 -14.51
N ASP A 37 -5.13 1.55 -15.02
CA ASP A 37 -4.32 0.51 -14.37
C ASP A 37 -2.89 0.96 -14.05
N LYS A 38 -2.26 1.75 -14.93
CA LYS A 38 -0.90 2.28 -14.70
C LYS A 38 -0.84 3.16 -13.45
N THR A 39 -1.71 4.16 -13.36
CA THR A 39 -1.81 5.09 -12.23
C THR A 39 -2.09 4.35 -10.92
N LEU A 40 -3.02 3.39 -10.95
CA LEU A 40 -3.37 2.60 -9.78
C LEU A 40 -2.23 1.67 -9.35
N MET A 41 -1.49 1.09 -10.30
CA MET A 41 -0.31 0.27 -10.03
C MET A 41 0.81 1.11 -9.39
N GLU A 42 1.11 2.29 -9.93
CA GLU A 42 2.09 3.23 -9.37
C GLU A 42 1.74 3.61 -7.92
N ALA A 43 0.47 3.94 -7.67
CA ALA A 43 -0.03 4.23 -6.33
C ALA A 43 0.09 3.02 -5.38
N LEU A 44 -0.28 1.82 -5.85
CA LEU A 44 -0.17 0.59 -5.06
C LEU A 44 1.28 0.29 -4.69
N VAL A 45 2.19 0.32 -5.66
CA VAL A 45 3.63 0.05 -5.48
C VAL A 45 4.25 1.04 -4.50
N LYS A 46 3.87 2.32 -4.60
CA LYS A 46 4.27 3.35 -3.64
C LYS A 46 3.78 3.03 -2.22
N LEU A 47 2.51 2.66 -2.06
CA LEU A 47 1.93 2.30 -0.77
C LEU A 47 2.59 1.07 -0.16
N ILE A 48 2.82 0.02 -0.95
CA ILE A 48 3.55 -1.18 -0.51
C ILE A 48 4.93 -0.79 0.01
N SER A 49 5.65 0.05 -0.74
CA SER A 49 7.03 0.42 -0.43
C SER A 49 7.17 1.32 0.80
N THR A 50 6.11 2.02 1.22
CA THR A 50 6.22 3.09 2.23
C THR A 50 5.38 2.88 3.47
N THR A 51 4.37 2.01 3.44
CA THR A 51 3.46 1.80 4.57
C THR A 51 3.84 0.59 5.42
N ASP A 52 3.37 0.61 6.67
CA ASP A 52 3.49 -0.49 7.61
C ASP A 52 2.34 -1.50 7.41
N ASP A 53 2.47 -2.40 6.43
CA ASP A 53 1.44 -3.39 6.14
C ASP A 53 1.54 -4.63 7.07
N SER A 54 0.55 -4.78 7.97
CA SER A 54 0.54 -5.88 8.94
C SER A 54 0.21 -7.24 8.32
N VAL A 55 -0.42 -7.24 7.13
CA VAL A 55 -0.64 -8.45 6.35
C VAL A 55 0.69 -8.90 5.76
N LEU A 56 1.46 -7.97 5.17
CA LEU A 56 2.79 -8.27 4.65
C LEU A 56 3.70 -8.80 5.76
N LEU A 57 3.81 -8.11 6.90
CA LEU A 57 4.63 -8.57 8.03
C LEU A 57 4.24 -9.98 8.51
N LYS A 58 2.94 -10.30 8.51
CA LYS A 58 2.45 -11.63 8.88
C LYS A 58 2.91 -12.70 7.90
N ARG A 59 2.84 -12.39 6.60
CA ARG A 59 3.12 -13.34 5.50
C ARG A 59 4.61 -13.48 5.23
N SER A 60 5.38 -12.40 5.36
CA SER A 60 6.84 -12.41 5.22
C SER A 60 7.51 -13.15 6.37
N GLY A 61 6.95 -13.08 7.59
CA GLY A 61 7.45 -13.81 8.76
C GLY A 61 8.49 -13.05 9.60
N SER A 62 9.10 -12.00 9.04
CA SER A 62 10.02 -11.12 9.76
C SER A 62 9.98 -9.69 9.21
N PHE A 63 10.48 -8.74 10.02
CA PHE A 63 10.67 -7.35 9.61
C PHE A 63 11.73 -7.22 8.51
N GLU A 64 12.81 -7.99 8.60
CA GLU A 64 13.88 -8.00 7.61
C GLU A 64 13.36 -8.40 6.22
N GLN A 65 12.62 -9.51 6.14
CA GLN A 65 12.00 -9.94 4.89
C GLN A 65 10.93 -8.95 4.41
N MET A 66 10.16 -8.34 5.31
CA MET A 66 9.21 -7.30 4.92
C MET A 66 9.93 -6.12 4.26
N GLU A 67 11.02 -5.61 4.85
CA GLU A 67 11.78 -4.50 4.28
C GLU A 67 12.50 -4.87 2.97
N GLU A 68 12.98 -6.11 2.84
CA GLU A 68 13.51 -6.61 1.56
C GLU A 68 12.44 -6.59 0.47
N ILE A 69 11.23 -7.09 0.75
CA ILE A 69 10.11 -7.06 -0.20
C ILE A 69 9.73 -5.63 -0.55
N LYS A 70 9.63 -4.73 0.44
CA LYS A 70 9.36 -3.30 0.20
C LYS A 70 10.43 -2.67 -0.70
N TYR A 71 11.69 -3.02 -0.51
CA TYR A 71 12.78 -2.55 -1.36
C TYR A 71 12.64 -3.04 -2.80
N ARG A 72 12.25 -4.30 -3.01
CA ARG A 72 11.99 -4.84 -4.36
C ARG A 72 10.87 -4.10 -5.08
N PHE A 73 9.79 -3.73 -4.38
CA PHE A 73 8.74 -2.87 -4.95
C PHE A 73 9.24 -1.46 -5.24
N LYS A 74 10.05 -0.87 -4.36
CA LYS A 74 10.62 0.47 -4.54
C LYS A 74 11.52 0.57 -5.78
N CYS A 75 12.25 -0.49 -6.10
CA CYS A 75 13.17 -0.55 -7.25
C CYS A 75 12.51 -1.10 -8.52
N LEU A 76 11.24 -1.48 -8.47
CA LEU A 76 10.54 -2.08 -9.60
C LEU A 76 10.37 -1.08 -10.74
N ASN A 77 10.81 -1.44 -11.95
CA ASN A 77 10.50 -0.66 -13.14
C ASN A 77 9.10 -0.99 -13.66
N LEU A 78 8.16 -0.06 -13.50
CA LEU A 78 6.75 -0.27 -13.87
C LEU A 78 6.49 -0.22 -15.37
N ASP A 79 7.45 0.23 -16.18
CA ASP A 79 7.37 0.11 -17.64
C ASP A 79 7.91 -1.25 -18.14
N ASN A 80 8.47 -2.08 -17.25
CA ASN A 80 8.98 -3.40 -17.57
C ASN A 80 8.01 -4.51 -17.10
N VAL A 81 7.16 -4.98 -18.00
CA VAL A 81 6.15 -6.03 -17.73
C VAL A 81 6.77 -7.33 -17.23
N ASP A 82 7.97 -7.68 -17.69
CA ASP A 82 8.65 -8.89 -17.23
C ASP A 82 9.10 -8.79 -15.77
N GLU A 83 9.59 -7.62 -15.34
CA GLU A 83 9.95 -7.39 -13.94
C GLU A 83 8.71 -7.44 -13.04
N ILE A 84 7.62 -6.79 -13.45
CA ILE A 84 6.34 -6.83 -12.72
C ILE A 84 5.87 -8.28 -12.57
N THR A 85 5.85 -9.03 -13.68
CA THR A 85 5.39 -10.42 -13.70
C THR A 85 6.25 -11.32 -12.83
N LYS A 86 7.58 -11.18 -12.89
CA LYS A 86 8.52 -11.95 -12.04
C LYS A 86 8.30 -11.65 -10.56
N LEU A 87 8.16 -10.38 -10.18
CA LEU A 87 7.91 -10.03 -8.78
C LEU A 87 6.53 -10.50 -8.31
N ASN A 88 5.50 -10.39 -9.14
CA ASN A 88 4.16 -10.88 -8.84
C ASN A 88 4.14 -12.40 -8.62
N ASN A 89 4.77 -13.16 -9.52
CA ASN A 89 4.86 -14.62 -9.39
C ASN A 89 5.61 -15.02 -8.11
N TYR A 90 6.72 -14.35 -7.80
CA TYR A 90 7.42 -14.53 -6.53
C TYR A 90 6.49 -14.28 -5.33
N CYS A 91 5.67 -13.23 -5.36
CA CYS A 91 4.73 -12.94 -4.28
C CYS A 91 3.67 -14.04 -4.12
N ILE A 92 3.15 -14.57 -5.23
CA ILE A 92 2.17 -15.67 -5.25
C ILE A 92 2.79 -16.94 -4.67
N GLU A 93 3.96 -17.34 -5.17
CA GLU A 93 4.67 -18.55 -4.73
C GLU A 93 5.02 -18.52 -3.23
N ASN A 94 5.34 -17.33 -2.71
CA ASN A 94 5.67 -17.12 -1.30
C ASN A 94 4.45 -16.72 -0.45
N ASN A 95 3.23 -16.78 -1.02
CA ASN A 95 1.98 -16.47 -0.34
C ASN A 95 1.97 -15.08 0.36
N LEU A 96 2.67 -14.12 -0.24
CA LEU A 96 2.74 -12.73 0.19
C LEU A 96 1.46 -12.00 -0.18
N SER A 97 1.09 -11.01 0.64
CA SER A 97 -0.11 -10.22 0.43
C SER A 97 0.05 -8.83 1.03
N PHE A 98 -0.50 -7.84 0.35
CA PHE A 98 -0.38 -6.42 0.65
C PHE A 98 -1.75 -5.81 0.97
N GLY A 99 -2.55 -6.54 1.76
CA GLY A 99 -3.94 -6.18 2.03
C GLY A 99 -4.09 -4.80 2.68
N GLY A 100 -3.22 -4.43 3.61
CA GLY A 100 -3.27 -3.10 4.22
C GLY A 100 -2.98 -1.98 3.22
N SER A 101 -2.04 -2.21 2.30
CA SER A 101 -1.73 -1.27 1.22
C SER A 101 -2.90 -1.14 0.23
N ALA A 102 -3.54 -2.25 -0.11
CA ALA A 102 -4.72 -2.27 -0.98
C ALA A 102 -5.93 -1.55 -0.33
N ASP A 103 -6.14 -1.74 0.97
CA ASP A 103 -7.18 -1.02 1.73
C ASP A 103 -6.96 0.50 1.69
N ILE A 104 -5.71 0.95 1.82
CA ILE A 104 -5.35 2.37 1.70
C ILE A 104 -5.63 2.88 0.27
N LEU A 105 -5.26 2.11 -0.76
CA LEU A 105 -5.50 2.49 -2.15
C LEU A 105 -6.98 2.65 -2.45
N ILE A 106 -7.82 1.66 -2.11
CA ILE A 106 -9.25 1.73 -2.41
C ILE A 106 -9.95 2.85 -1.63
N THR A 107 -9.51 3.11 -0.40
CA THR A 107 -10.01 4.24 0.39
C THR A 107 -9.61 5.57 -0.25
N SER A 108 -8.38 5.69 -0.77
CA SER A 108 -7.92 6.88 -1.49
C SER A 108 -8.73 7.12 -2.77
N ILE A 109 -9.00 6.07 -3.55
CA ILE A 109 -9.85 6.13 -4.74
C ILE A 109 -11.26 6.60 -4.38
N TYR A 110 -11.84 6.03 -3.32
CA TYR A 110 -13.18 6.40 -2.87
C TYR A 110 -13.26 7.88 -2.47
N LEU A 111 -12.30 8.37 -1.68
CA LEU A 111 -12.26 9.76 -1.25
C LEU A 111 -12.01 10.73 -2.41
N LYS A 112 -11.13 10.38 -3.35
CA LYS A 112 -10.90 11.17 -4.56
C LYS A 112 -12.18 11.28 -5.40
N LYS A 113 -12.90 10.17 -5.60
CA LYS A 113 -14.19 10.17 -6.31
C LYS A 113 -15.24 11.02 -5.59
N LEU A 114 -15.30 10.94 -4.26
CA LEU A 114 -16.20 11.81 -3.48
C LEU A 114 -15.85 13.29 -3.66
N GLN A 115 -14.57 13.65 -3.61
CA GLN A 115 -14.10 15.02 -3.85
C GLN A 115 -14.48 15.53 -5.25
N GLU A 116 -14.35 14.68 -6.28
CA GLU A 116 -14.73 15.02 -7.65
C GLU A 116 -16.25 15.25 -7.80
N ILE A 117 -17.07 14.52 -7.03
CA ILE A 117 -18.53 14.71 -7.01
C ILE A 117 -18.91 15.97 -6.25
N PHE A 118 -18.27 16.24 -5.11
CA PHE A 118 -18.57 17.35 -4.24
C PHE A 118 -17.47 18.41 -4.36
N SER A 119 -17.66 19.35 -5.30
CA SER A 119 -16.71 20.43 -5.65
C SER A 119 -16.33 21.38 -4.50
N PHE A 120 -16.83 21.15 -3.28
CA PHE A 120 -16.62 21.96 -2.07
C PHE A 120 -15.77 21.25 -1.00
N ILE A 121 -15.28 20.03 -1.25
CA ILE A 121 -14.49 19.26 -0.27
C ILE A 121 -12.99 19.46 -0.54
N GLU A 122 -12.31 20.22 0.32
CA GLU A 122 -10.84 20.19 0.41
C GLU A 122 -10.41 19.10 1.40
N LEU A 123 -9.64 18.11 0.94
CA LEU A 123 -9.09 16.98 1.71
C LEU A 123 -7.56 17.06 1.80
#